data_AF-A0AAD9IQ55-F1
#
_entry.id   AF-A0AAD9IQ55-F1
#
_cell.length_a   1.000
_cell.length_b   1.000
_cell.length_c   1.000
_cell.angle_alpha   90.00
_cell.angle_beta   90.00
_cell.angle_gamma   90.00
#
_symmetry.space_group_name_H-M   'P 1'
#
loop_
_entity.id
_entity.type
_entity.pdbx_description
1 polymer ?
#
loop_
_entity_poly.entity_id
_entity_poly.type
_entity_poly.pdbx_seq_one_letter_code
_entity_poly.pdbx_strand_id
1 'polypeptide(L)'
;MCVIHVVAPSVLQNVALNMAAERSGPSQSGAARLATDGINNTCTVTNIELHPWWRVDLVHLYTVWHVTVSNFEQQQPALRDLAIWMSINDTAVPPSDGSLCGTYSSPSWHVGVSHVTCVQPPVLARYVSLIAHDKVETKLRLCEVQVFGQLVTCPAFTPTVGEKYTEPTCTSEKKFYNDTCEVSCELGYNLTSSDGVHKCTVNGTWSNNVTCERT
;
A
#
# COMPACT_ATOMS: atom_id res chain seq x y z
N MET A 1 26.34 16.24 8.41
CA MET A 1 25.19 15.61 7.72
C MET A 1 23.98 15.79 8.60
N CYS A 2 22.92 16.43 8.11
CA CYS A 2 21.64 16.50 8.81
C CYS A 2 20.80 15.30 8.32
N VAL A 3 20.44 14.39 9.22
CA VAL A 3 19.53 13.30 8.88
C VAL A 3 18.12 13.86 9.04
N ILE A 4 17.41 14.07 7.93
CA ILE A 4 16.00 14.45 7.98
C ILE A 4 15.24 13.19 8.40
N HIS A 5 14.78 13.17 9.65
CA HIS A 5 13.84 12.15 10.10
C HIS A 5 12.46 12.52 9.55
N VAL A 6 11.94 11.70 8.64
CA VAL A 6 10.51 11.77 8.29
C VAL A 6 9.75 11.39 9.56
N VAL A 7 8.91 12.28 10.08
CA VAL A 7 8.12 12.06 11.31
C VAL A 7 6.74 11.54 10.94
N ALA A 8 6.22 10.61 11.73
CA ALA A 8 4.89 10.04 11.50
C ALA A 8 3.82 11.11 11.64
N PRO A 9 2.77 11.10 10.79
CA PRO A 9 1.53 11.80 11.10
C PRO A 9 1.05 11.40 12.49
N SER A 10 0.38 12.32 13.18
CA SER A 10 -0.13 12.11 14.55
C SER A 10 -1.18 11.00 14.65
N VAL A 11 -1.82 10.62 13.53
CA VAL A 11 -2.77 9.51 13.45
C VAL A 11 -2.52 8.73 12.17
N LEU A 12 -2.18 7.45 12.30
CA LEU A 12 -2.19 6.48 11.21
C LEU A 12 -3.45 5.62 11.33
N GLN A 13 -4.10 5.33 10.22
CA GLN A 13 -5.28 4.47 10.17
C GLN A 13 -4.92 3.09 9.63
N ASN A 14 -5.66 2.06 10.04
CA ASN A 14 -5.60 0.76 9.39
C ASN A 14 -6.24 0.86 8.00
N VAL A 15 -5.42 0.98 6.97
CA VAL A 15 -5.86 1.14 5.58
C VAL A 15 -6.16 -0.20 4.89
N ALA A 16 -5.89 -1.32 5.56
CA ALA A 16 -6.22 -2.65 5.05
C ALA A 16 -7.63 -3.12 5.43
N LEU A 17 -8.32 -2.43 6.36
CA LEU A 17 -9.65 -2.82 6.83
C LEU A 17 -10.65 -2.89 5.66
N ASN A 18 -11.32 -4.03 5.54
CA ASN A 18 -12.28 -4.40 4.49
C ASN A 18 -11.70 -4.39 3.06
N MET A 19 -10.38 -4.33 2.89
CA MET A 19 -9.75 -4.39 1.59
C MET A 19 -9.76 -5.81 1.01
N ALA A 20 -9.79 -5.87 -0.32
CA ALA A 20 -9.73 -7.12 -1.05
C ALA A 20 -8.36 -7.79 -0.87
N ALA A 21 -8.38 -9.10 -0.65
CA ALA A 21 -7.18 -9.89 -0.47
C ALA A 21 -7.26 -11.20 -1.23
N GLU A 22 -6.10 -11.75 -1.51
CA GLU A 22 -5.89 -13.02 -2.20
C GLU A 22 -4.82 -13.84 -1.48
N ARG A 23 -4.74 -15.12 -1.83
CA ARG A 23 -3.81 -16.07 -1.23
C ARG A 23 -3.44 -17.16 -2.20
N SER A 24 -2.37 -17.88 -1.90
CA SER A 24 -2.00 -19.10 -2.60
C SER A 24 -3.01 -20.25 -2.37
N GLY A 25 -3.05 -21.16 -3.36
CA GLY A 25 -3.83 -22.39 -3.34
C GLY A 25 -5.36 -22.25 -3.55
N PRO A 26 -6.06 -23.30 -4.02
CA PRO A 26 -7.51 -23.28 -4.26
C PRO A 26 -8.38 -23.03 -3.02
N SER A 27 -9.61 -22.54 -3.26
CA SER A 27 -10.58 -21.92 -2.33
C SER A 27 -11.28 -22.85 -1.31
N GLN A 28 -10.63 -23.90 -0.79
CA GLN A 28 -11.35 -24.90 0.05
C GLN A 28 -11.40 -24.59 1.56
N SER A 29 -10.57 -23.69 2.09
CA SER A 29 -10.68 -23.23 3.50
C SER A 29 -10.24 -21.77 3.65
N GLY A 30 -10.95 -20.98 4.46
CA GLY A 30 -10.61 -19.58 4.80
C GLY A 30 -10.55 -18.61 3.61
N ALA A 31 -11.53 -17.72 3.47
CA ALA A 31 -11.47 -16.66 2.46
C ALA A 31 -10.35 -15.67 2.79
N ALA A 32 -9.56 -15.23 1.80
CA ALA A 32 -8.41 -14.35 2.03
C ALA A 32 -8.77 -13.02 2.73
N ARG A 33 -9.98 -12.50 2.50
CA ARG A 33 -10.51 -11.30 3.16
C ARG A 33 -10.69 -11.43 4.68
N LEU A 34 -10.64 -12.64 5.24
CA LEU A 34 -10.80 -12.82 6.69
C LEU A 34 -9.61 -12.26 7.48
N ALA A 35 -8.48 -11.98 6.83
CA ALA A 35 -7.36 -11.33 7.47
C ALA A 35 -7.46 -9.79 7.44
N THR A 36 -8.53 -9.23 6.87
CA THR A 36 -8.75 -7.79 6.75
C THR A 36 -10.14 -7.38 7.21
N ASP A 37 -10.89 -8.26 7.90
CA ASP A 37 -12.28 -8.02 8.28
C ASP A 37 -12.43 -7.29 9.63
N GLY A 38 -11.34 -7.06 10.36
CA GLY A 38 -11.34 -6.41 11.68
C GLY A 38 -11.71 -7.35 12.82
N ILE A 39 -11.76 -8.66 12.59
CA ILE A 39 -12.18 -9.66 13.55
C ILE A 39 -11.01 -10.60 13.88
N ASN A 40 -10.33 -10.35 15.00
CA ASN A 40 -9.12 -11.08 15.39
C ASN A 40 -9.25 -12.61 15.62
N ASN A 41 -10.46 -13.18 15.51
CA ASN A 41 -10.71 -14.62 15.67
C ASN A 41 -11.24 -15.32 14.40
N THR A 42 -11.50 -14.59 13.32
CA THR A 42 -11.62 -15.15 11.98
C THR A 42 -10.22 -15.24 11.40
N CYS A 43 -9.93 -16.27 10.60
CA CYS A 43 -8.59 -16.41 10.03
C CYS A 43 -8.65 -16.92 8.60
N THR A 44 -7.80 -16.32 7.77
CA THR A 44 -7.39 -16.87 6.49
C THR A 44 -6.44 -18.04 6.72
N VAL A 45 -6.61 -19.11 5.95
CA VAL A 45 -5.70 -20.26 5.97
C VAL A 45 -5.41 -20.68 4.53
N THR A 46 -4.15 -20.87 4.17
CA THR A 46 -3.75 -21.45 2.87
C THR A 46 -3.82 -22.98 2.90
N ASN A 47 -3.59 -23.61 1.75
CA ASN A 47 -3.31 -25.04 1.73
C ASN A 47 -1.89 -25.31 2.27
N ILE A 48 -1.58 -26.59 2.47
CA ILE A 48 -0.22 -27.05 2.72
C ILE A 48 0.51 -27.00 1.37
N GLU A 49 1.49 -26.11 1.26
CA GLU A 49 2.29 -25.91 0.05
C GLU A 49 3.64 -25.30 0.40
N LEU A 50 4.55 -25.24 -0.58
CA LEU A 50 5.82 -24.53 -0.42
C LEU A 50 5.60 -23.03 -0.57
N HIS A 51 6.13 -22.25 0.38
CA HIS A 51 6.06 -20.79 0.39
C HIS A 51 4.64 -20.22 0.23
N PRO A 52 3.66 -20.64 1.05
CA PRO A 52 2.32 -20.08 0.97
C PRO A 52 2.35 -18.58 1.23
N TRP A 53 1.47 -17.86 0.55
CA TRP A 53 1.43 -16.42 0.61
C TRP A 53 0.00 -15.87 0.69
N TRP A 54 -0.08 -14.65 1.18
CA TRP A 54 -1.29 -13.84 1.24
C TRP A 54 -0.96 -12.41 0.82
N ARG A 55 -1.85 -11.73 0.10
CA ARG A 55 -1.64 -10.36 -0.36
C ARG A 55 -2.93 -9.56 -0.29
N VAL A 56 -2.84 -8.32 0.20
CA VAL A 56 -3.92 -7.32 0.15
C VAL A 56 -3.65 -6.27 -0.91
N ASP A 57 -4.69 -5.88 -1.64
CA ASP A 57 -4.70 -4.70 -2.51
C ASP A 57 -5.36 -3.53 -1.75
N LEU A 58 -4.59 -2.50 -1.44
CA LEU A 58 -5.07 -1.29 -0.76
C LEU A 58 -5.84 -0.34 -1.69
N VAL A 59 -5.99 -0.70 -2.98
CA VAL A 59 -6.64 0.05 -4.06
C VAL A 59 -5.90 1.32 -4.49
N HIS A 60 -5.36 2.07 -3.54
CA HIS A 60 -4.58 3.29 -3.75
C HIS A 60 -3.15 3.13 -3.23
N LEU A 61 -2.30 4.11 -3.56
CA LEU A 61 -0.94 4.17 -3.07
C LEU A 61 -0.89 4.83 -1.69
N TYR A 62 -0.22 4.18 -0.74
CA TYR A 62 -0.01 4.67 0.62
C TYR A 62 1.47 4.77 0.94
N THR A 63 1.83 5.78 1.73
CA THR A 63 3.08 5.78 2.48
C THR A 63 2.85 4.95 3.75
N VAL A 64 3.31 3.70 3.74
CA VAL A 64 3.15 2.73 4.82
C VAL A 64 4.26 2.88 5.85
N TRP A 65 3.86 2.94 7.12
CA TRP A 65 4.74 3.15 8.27
C TRP A 65 5.04 1.87 9.02
N HIS A 66 4.02 1.06 9.24
CA HIS A 66 4.17 -0.27 9.82
C HIS A 66 3.03 -1.18 9.42
N VAL A 67 3.32 -2.48 9.44
CA VAL A 67 2.35 -3.54 9.26
C VAL A 67 2.30 -4.32 10.55
N THR A 68 1.09 -4.66 10.98
CA THR A 68 0.79 -5.47 12.15
C THR A 68 0.13 -6.75 11.70
N VAL A 69 0.63 -7.89 12.16
CA VAL A 69 0.05 -9.21 11.87
C VAL A 69 -0.34 -9.86 13.18
N SER A 70 -1.57 -10.37 13.27
CA SER A 70 -2.10 -11.11 14.41
C SER A 70 -2.48 -12.53 14.02
N ASN A 71 -2.06 -13.51 14.82
CA ASN A 71 -2.50 -14.90 14.74
C ASN A 71 -3.07 -15.35 16.09
N PHE A 72 -4.18 -16.09 16.09
CA PHE A 72 -4.83 -16.56 17.31
C PHE A 72 -4.40 -18.01 17.63
N GLU A 73 -3.45 -18.16 18.57
CA GLU A 73 -2.69 -19.40 18.78
C GLU A 73 -3.44 -20.58 19.43
N GLN A 74 -4.72 -20.45 19.84
CA GLN A 74 -5.47 -21.64 20.30
C GLN A 74 -5.66 -22.69 19.19
N GLN A 75 -5.39 -22.34 17.93
CA GLN A 75 -5.40 -23.27 16.80
C GLN A 75 -4.05 -23.27 16.07
N GLN A 76 -3.27 -24.31 16.30
CA GLN A 76 -1.95 -24.58 15.71
C GLN A 76 -1.94 -24.57 14.16
N PRO A 77 -0.79 -24.24 13.52
CA PRO A 77 0.52 -23.91 14.09
C PRO A 77 0.73 -22.39 14.30
N ALA A 78 1.73 -22.06 15.13
CA ALA A 78 2.24 -20.70 15.30
C ALA A 78 2.82 -20.16 13.98
N LEU A 79 2.81 -18.82 13.82
CA LEU A 79 3.48 -18.17 12.69
C LEU A 79 4.98 -18.45 12.76
N ARG A 80 5.57 -18.95 11.67
CA ARG A 80 7.02 -19.18 11.56
C ARG A 80 7.53 -18.64 10.24
N ASP A 81 8.74 -18.10 10.28
CA ASP A 81 9.54 -17.66 9.13
C ASP A 81 8.75 -16.84 8.09
N LEU A 82 8.09 -15.77 8.55
CA LEU A 82 7.28 -14.88 7.71
C LEU A 82 8.14 -13.72 7.16
N ALA A 83 7.98 -13.37 5.88
CA ALA A 83 8.48 -12.12 5.32
C ALA A 83 7.31 -11.22 4.87
N ILE A 84 7.43 -9.94 5.17
CA ILE A 84 6.45 -8.92 4.80
C ILE A 84 7.05 -8.05 3.69
N TRP A 85 6.43 -8.09 2.51
CA TRP A 85 6.84 -7.36 1.32
C TRP A 85 5.83 -6.28 0.97
N MET A 86 6.33 -5.16 0.47
CA MET A 86 5.53 -4.02 0.03
C MET A 86 5.85 -3.69 -1.42
N SER A 87 4.85 -3.53 -2.28
CA SER A 87 5.04 -3.17 -3.69
C SER A 87 4.01 -2.16 -4.18
N ILE A 88 4.36 -1.48 -5.27
CA ILE A 88 3.49 -0.48 -5.91
C ILE A 88 2.64 -1.15 -6.98
N ASN A 89 3.24 -2.05 -7.76
CA ASN A 89 2.58 -2.69 -8.90
C ASN A 89 2.07 -4.09 -8.55
N ASP A 90 1.06 -4.50 -9.32
CA ASP A 90 0.56 -5.89 -9.29
C ASP A 90 1.56 -6.79 -10.01
N THR A 91 2.54 -7.29 -9.26
CA THR A 91 3.56 -8.23 -9.74
C THR A 91 3.35 -9.61 -9.11
N ALA A 92 4.13 -10.60 -9.53
CA ALA A 92 4.09 -11.93 -8.91
C ALA A 92 4.40 -11.85 -7.40
N VAL A 93 4.09 -12.90 -6.63
CA VAL A 93 4.47 -12.99 -5.21
C VAL A 93 5.62 -14.01 -5.08
N PRO A 94 6.81 -13.64 -4.58
CA PRO A 94 7.23 -12.33 -4.09
C PRO A 94 7.33 -11.24 -5.19
N PRO A 95 7.03 -9.97 -4.86
CA PRO A 95 7.02 -8.87 -5.82
C PRO A 95 8.42 -8.51 -6.35
N SER A 96 8.53 -8.37 -7.67
CA SER A 96 9.80 -7.99 -8.34
C SER A 96 10.20 -6.54 -8.09
N ASP A 97 9.23 -5.68 -7.79
CA ASP A 97 9.40 -4.28 -7.39
C ASP A 97 9.26 -4.08 -5.87
N GLY A 98 9.33 -5.18 -5.11
CA GLY A 98 9.05 -5.20 -3.69
C GLY A 98 10.19 -4.68 -2.82
N SER A 99 9.83 -3.96 -1.75
CA SER A 99 10.71 -3.69 -0.61
C SER A 99 10.35 -4.62 0.56
N LEU A 100 11.36 -5.26 1.14
CA LEU A 100 11.18 -6.10 2.32
C LEU A 100 11.01 -5.21 3.56
N CYS A 101 9.83 -5.22 4.17
CA CYS A 101 9.55 -4.51 5.41
C CYS A 101 10.29 -5.14 6.60
N GLY A 102 10.31 -6.47 6.65
CA GLY A 102 10.90 -7.21 7.74
C GLY A 102 10.58 -8.69 7.66
N THR A 103 11.29 -9.46 8.48
CA THR A 103 11.08 -10.88 8.67
C THR A 103 10.72 -11.16 10.11
N TYR A 104 9.95 -12.23 10.32
CA TYR A 104 9.59 -12.71 11.63
C TYR A 104 9.89 -14.20 11.73
N SER A 105 10.79 -14.54 12.64
CA SER A 105 11.03 -15.91 13.08
C SER A 105 10.53 -16.04 14.52
N SER A 106 9.68 -17.04 14.77
CA SER A 106 9.09 -17.25 16.09
C SER A 106 10.18 -17.48 17.15
N PRO A 107 10.16 -16.77 18.28
CA PRO A 107 10.73 -17.31 19.52
C PRO A 107 9.93 -18.56 19.89
N SER A 108 10.60 -19.62 20.31
CA SER A 108 10.10 -20.99 20.29
C SER A 108 8.82 -21.30 21.09
N TRP A 109 8.26 -20.38 21.88
CA TRP A 109 7.12 -20.63 22.78
C TRP A 109 6.37 -19.34 23.12
N HIS A 110 5.40 -18.95 22.31
CA HIS A 110 4.34 -18.05 22.74
C HIS A 110 2.98 -18.74 22.65
N VAL A 111 2.10 -18.39 23.59
CA VAL A 111 0.68 -18.73 23.64
C VAL A 111 -0.05 -17.40 23.72
N GLY A 112 -0.81 -17.01 22.70
CA GLY A 112 -1.46 -15.71 22.60
C GLY A 112 -1.56 -15.18 21.17
N VAL A 113 -1.69 -13.86 21.04
CA VAL A 113 -1.64 -13.16 19.75
C VAL A 113 -0.17 -12.97 19.37
N SER A 114 0.32 -13.66 18.33
CA SER A 114 1.64 -13.33 17.78
C SER A 114 1.50 -12.01 17.01
N HIS A 115 2.14 -10.94 17.50
CA HIS A 115 2.12 -9.63 16.87
C HIS A 115 3.44 -9.36 16.16
N VAL A 116 3.41 -9.31 14.83
CA VAL A 116 4.60 -8.93 14.04
C VAL A 116 4.42 -7.48 13.64
N THR A 117 5.35 -6.63 14.08
CA THR A 117 5.46 -5.25 13.59
C THR A 117 6.77 -5.08 12.85
N CYS A 118 6.69 -4.71 11.57
CA CYS A 118 7.86 -4.27 10.83
C CYS A 118 7.86 -2.74 10.75
N VAL A 119 8.98 -2.12 11.14
CA VAL A 119 9.18 -0.67 11.12
C VAL A 119 10.44 -0.39 10.33
N GLN A 120 10.28 0.27 9.18
CA GLN A 120 11.35 0.78 8.33
C GLN A 120 11.08 2.26 8.04
N PRO A 121 12.02 3.00 7.42
CA PRO A 121 11.66 4.26 6.77
C PRO A 121 10.37 4.06 5.94
N PRO A 122 9.42 5.01 5.94
CA PRO A 122 8.13 4.79 5.33
C PRO A 122 8.25 4.37 3.86
N VAL A 123 7.52 3.32 3.47
CA VAL A 123 7.61 2.71 2.13
C VAL A 123 6.33 2.99 1.37
N LEU A 124 6.46 3.34 0.08
CA LEU A 124 5.32 3.47 -0.82
C LEU A 124 4.80 2.08 -1.21
N ALA A 125 3.53 1.82 -0.95
CA ALA A 125 2.91 0.53 -1.26
C ALA A 125 1.43 0.67 -1.62
N ARG A 126 1.00 -0.09 -2.63
CA ARG A 126 -0.40 -0.44 -2.86
C ARG A 126 -0.69 -1.87 -2.44
N TYR A 127 0.29 -2.76 -2.57
CA TYR A 127 0.17 -4.15 -2.20
C TYR A 127 1.05 -4.48 -1.00
N VAL A 128 0.52 -5.24 -0.06
CA VAL A 128 1.27 -5.81 1.07
C VAL A 128 1.14 -7.33 0.98
N SER A 129 2.28 -8.02 0.87
CA SER A 129 2.35 -9.47 0.71
C SER A 129 3.06 -10.10 1.91
N LEU A 130 2.47 -11.16 2.45
CA LEU A 130 2.97 -11.97 3.55
C LEU A 130 3.34 -13.34 2.98
N ILE A 131 4.60 -13.74 3.13
CA ILE A 131 5.13 -14.96 2.51
C ILE A 131 5.80 -15.80 3.59
N ALA A 132 5.37 -17.04 3.76
CA ALA A 132 6.08 -17.99 4.61
C ALA A 132 7.34 -18.49 3.87
N HIS A 133 8.48 -18.53 4.55
CA HIS A 133 9.77 -18.97 4.03
C HIS A 133 10.26 -20.27 4.69
N ASP A 134 9.32 -21.12 5.10
CA ASP A 134 9.62 -22.44 5.62
C ASP A 134 10.33 -23.30 4.56
N LYS A 135 11.32 -24.09 4.98
CA LYS A 135 12.05 -25.03 4.11
C LYS A 135 11.24 -26.28 3.73
N VAL A 136 10.01 -26.38 4.24
CA VAL A 136 9.09 -27.51 4.08
C VAL A 136 7.71 -26.99 3.74
N GLU A 137 6.87 -27.84 3.17
CA GLU A 137 5.47 -27.49 2.92
C GLU A 137 4.77 -27.18 4.24
N THR A 138 4.01 -26.08 4.24
CA THR A 138 3.37 -25.53 5.43
C THR A 138 2.08 -24.83 5.03
N LYS A 139 1.30 -24.39 6.02
CA LYS A 139 0.14 -23.51 5.80
C LYS A 139 0.40 -22.16 6.45
N LEU A 140 0.01 -21.08 5.76
CA LEU A 140 -0.02 -19.74 6.32
C LEU A 140 -1.40 -19.49 6.93
N ARG A 141 -1.41 -19.12 8.22
CA ARG A 141 -2.63 -18.72 8.95
C ARG A 141 -2.50 -17.29 9.41
N LEU A 142 -3.46 -16.45 9.02
CA LEU A 142 -3.48 -15.02 9.35
C LEU A 142 -4.87 -14.67 9.86
N CYS A 143 -4.97 -14.16 11.08
CA CYS A 143 -6.27 -13.78 11.66
C CYS A 143 -6.57 -12.31 11.45
N GLU A 144 -5.57 -11.45 11.57
CA GLU A 144 -5.74 -10.05 11.18
C GLU A 144 -4.40 -9.49 10.65
N VAL A 145 -4.45 -8.72 9.58
CA VAL A 145 -3.33 -7.98 9.01
C VAL A 145 -3.75 -6.52 8.89
N GLN A 146 -3.12 -5.67 9.68
CA GLN A 146 -3.38 -4.24 9.72
C GLN A 146 -2.22 -3.50 9.08
N VAL A 147 -2.52 -2.57 8.17
CA VAL A 147 -1.53 -1.76 7.48
C VAL A 147 -1.74 -0.32 7.89
N PHE A 148 -0.74 0.30 8.51
CA PHE A 148 -0.83 1.67 9.00
C PHE A 148 -0.05 2.59 8.07
N GLY A 149 -0.78 3.46 7.38
CA GLY A 149 -0.19 4.34 6.38
C GLY A 149 -1.00 5.60 6.13
N GLN A 150 -0.43 6.48 5.31
CA GLN A 150 -1.04 7.72 4.85
C GLN A 150 -1.27 7.65 3.34
N LEU A 151 -2.48 7.99 2.90
CA LEU A 151 -2.85 7.99 1.49
C LEU A 151 -2.04 9.04 0.70
N VAL A 152 -1.51 8.64 -0.45
CA VAL A 152 -0.82 9.54 -1.38
C VAL A 152 -1.87 10.25 -2.25
N THR A 153 -2.01 11.56 -2.04
CA THR A 153 -2.92 12.41 -2.81
C THR A 153 -2.23 13.68 -3.25
N CYS A 154 -2.60 14.19 -4.42
CA CYS A 154 -2.29 15.54 -4.84
C CYS A 154 -3.41 16.51 -4.43
N PRO A 155 -3.06 17.77 -4.09
CA PRO A 155 -4.05 18.79 -3.80
C PRO A 155 -4.86 19.10 -5.07
N ALA A 156 -6.04 19.69 -4.87
CA ALA A 156 -6.78 20.30 -5.97
C ALA A 156 -5.86 21.29 -6.69
N PHE A 157 -5.91 21.29 -8.02
CA PHE A 157 -5.05 22.18 -8.80
C PHE A 157 -5.53 23.61 -8.65
N THR A 158 -4.60 24.47 -8.23
CA THR A 158 -4.79 25.90 -8.12
C THR A 158 -3.81 26.58 -9.07
N PRO A 159 -4.29 27.18 -10.17
CA PRO A 159 -3.46 28.01 -11.04
C PRO A 159 -2.68 29.04 -10.23
N THR A 160 -1.40 29.24 -10.55
CA THR A 160 -0.64 30.34 -9.96
C THR A 160 -1.14 31.68 -10.52
N VAL A 161 -0.95 32.74 -9.75
CA VAL A 161 -1.44 34.08 -10.11
C VAL A 161 -0.79 34.54 -11.42
N GLY A 162 -1.61 34.70 -12.46
CA GLY A 162 -1.19 35.12 -13.80
C GLY A 162 -1.23 34.02 -14.85
N GLU A 163 -1.34 32.75 -14.46
CA GLU A 163 -1.59 31.67 -15.41
C GLU A 163 -3.05 31.67 -15.86
N LYS A 164 -3.25 31.47 -17.16
CA LYS A 164 -4.54 31.59 -17.82
C LYS A 164 -4.99 30.25 -18.39
N TYR A 165 -5.62 29.44 -17.54
CA TYR A 165 -6.21 28.16 -17.92
C TYR A 165 -7.72 28.28 -18.16
N THR A 166 -8.24 27.46 -19.05
CA THR A 166 -9.67 27.17 -19.18
C THR A 166 -10.00 25.95 -18.30
N GLU A 167 -10.84 26.17 -17.28
CA GLU A 167 -11.47 25.17 -16.39
C GLU A 167 -10.74 23.80 -16.23
N PRO A 168 -9.74 23.70 -15.34
CA PRO A 168 -9.03 22.45 -15.06
C PRO A 168 -9.95 21.34 -14.53
N THR A 169 -9.69 20.07 -14.89
CA THR A 169 -10.52 18.92 -14.47
C THR A 169 -10.35 18.48 -13.01
N CYS A 170 -9.53 19.18 -12.23
CA CYS A 170 -9.13 18.77 -10.89
C CYS A 170 -9.17 19.92 -9.85
N THR A 171 -10.09 20.88 -10.01
CA THR A 171 -10.25 22.05 -9.13
C THR A 171 -11.01 21.78 -7.83
N SER A 172 -11.79 20.69 -7.74
CA SER A 172 -12.72 20.46 -6.62
C SER A 172 -12.35 19.30 -5.70
N GLU A 173 -11.58 18.30 -6.17
CA GLU A 173 -11.31 17.07 -5.43
C GLU A 173 -9.82 16.72 -5.36
N LYS A 174 -9.44 16.05 -4.26
CA LYS A 174 -8.11 15.43 -4.15
C LYS A 174 -7.98 14.35 -5.21
N LYS A 175 -6.80 14.29 -5.82
CA LYS A 175 -6.47 13.30 -6.85
C LYS A 175 -5.51 12.27 -6.27
N PHE A 176 -5.69 11.01 -6.62
CA PHE A 176 -4.85 9.93 -6.13
C PHE A 176 -3.59 9.81 -6.98
N TYR A 177 -2.59 9.10 -6.47
CA TYR A 177 -1.42 8.74 -7.27
C TYR A 177 -1.82 8.18 -8.65
N ASN A 178 -1.10 8.61 -9.70
CA ASN A 178 -1.36 8.33 -11.11
C ASN A 178 -2.62 8.94 -11.73
N ASP A 179 -3.50 9.60 -10.97
CA ASP A 179 -4.56 10.40 -11.57
C ASP A 179 -3.97 11.54 -12.40
N THR A 180 -4.70 11.93 -13.44
CA THR A 180 -4.34 13.04 -14.32
C THR A 180 -5.24 14.24 -14.06
N CYS A 181 -4.68 15.42 -14.31
CA CYS A 181 -5.39 16.67 -14.41
C CYS A 181 -5.11 17.28 -15.77
N GLU A 182 -6.18 17.49 -16.53
CA GLU A 182 -6.11 18.05 -17.86
C GLU A 182 -6.35 19.55 -17.76
N VAL A 183 -5.50 20.31 -18.42
CA VAL A 183 -5.55 21.77 -18.49
C VAL A 183 -5.50 22.22 -19.95
N SER A 184 -6.22 23.30 -20.22
CA SER A 184 -6.20 24.01 -21.50
C SER A 184 -5.97 25.50 -21.23
N CYS A 185 -5.50 26.26 -22.21
CA CYS A 185 -5.20 27.69 -22.03
C CYS A 185 -6.35 28.60 -22.47
N GLU A 186 -6.45 29.80 -21.88
CA GLU A 186 -7.29 30.88 -22.41
C GLU A 186 -6.75 31.38 -23.77
N LEU A 187 -7.58 32.10 -24.54
CA LEU A 187 -7.16 32.71 -25.80
C LEU A 187 -5.96 33.65 -25.60
N GLY A 188 -4.95 33.52 -26.47
CA GLY A 188 -3.71 34.29 -26.40
C GLY A 188 -2.60 33.65 -25.55
N TYR A 189 -2.81 32.41 -25.10
CA TYR A 189 -1.83 31.60 -24.38
C TYR A 189 -1.70 30.23 -25.03
N ASN A 190 -0.48 29.68 -25.03
CA ASN A 190 -0.14 28.35 -25.51
C ASN A 190 0.40 27.49 -24.37
N LEU A 191 0.13 26.19 -24.43
CA LEU A 191 0.73 25.21 -23.52
C LEU A 191 2.23 25.10 -23.78
N THR A 192 3.02 24.96 -22.71
CA THR A 192 4.44 24.62 -22.79
C THR A 192 4.70 23.14 -23.08
N SER A 193 3.71 22.28 -22.86
CA SER A 193 3.70 20.87 -23.29
C SER A 193 2.64 20.61 -24.37
N SER A 194 2.82 19.54 -25.14
CA SER A 194 1.87 19.17 -26.21
C SER A 194 0.57 18.52 -25.71
N ASP A 195 0.55 17.98 -24.47
CA ASP A 195 -0.54 17.16 -23.95
C ASP A 195 -1.44 17.89 -22.94
N GLY A 196 -0.97 18.95 -22.28
CA GLY A 196 -1.78 19.66 -21.29
C GLY A 196 -2.08 18.84 -20.03
N VAL A 197 -1.26 17.83 -19.69
CA VAL A 197 -1.57 16.88 -18.62
C VAL A 197 -0.60 17.00 -17.44
N HIS A 198 -1.15 17.33 -16.26
CA HIS A 198 -0.45 17.10 -15.00
C HIS A 198 -0.78 15.71 -14.47
N LYS A 199 0.23 14.97 -14.01
CA LYS A 199 0.05 13.66 -13.37
C LYS A 199 0.39 13.74 -11.90
N CYS A 200 -0.45 13.15 -11.04
CA CYS A 200 -0.19 13.09 -9.62
C CYS A 200 0.96 12.11 -9.32
N THR A 201 2.04 12.62 -8.73
CA THR A 201 3.27 11.86 -8.49
C THR A 201 3.26 11.16 -7.13
N VAL A 202 4.21 10.25 -6.93
CA VAL A 202 4.41 9.54 -5.65
C VAL A 202 4.70 10.48 -4.47
N ASN A 203 5.14 11.71 -4.74
CA ASN A 203 5.44 12.71 -3.72
C ASN A 203 4.20 13.52 -3.29
N GLY A 204 3.01 13.21 -3.83
CA GLY A 204 1.79 13.97 -3.56
C GLY A 204 1.78 15.36 -4.22
N THR A 205 2.58 15.55 -5.27
CA THR A 205 2.61 16.79 -6.06
C THR A 205 2.28 16.52 -7.52
N TRP A 206 1.76 17.53 -8.21
CA TRP A 206 1.58 17.51 -9.65
C TRP A 206 2.94 17.49 -10.37
N SER A 207 3.00 16.90 -11.56
CA SER A 207 4.17 16.99 -12.44
C SER A 207 4.35 18.43 -12.96
N ASN A 208 5.57 18.97 -12.86
CA ASN A 208 5.86 20.42 -13.01
C ASN A 208 6.06 20.93 -14.45
N ASN A 209 5.47 20.30 -15.47
CA ASN A 209 5.90 20.54 -16.86
C ASN A 209 4.83 21.13 -17.79
N VAL A 210 3.70 21.60 -17.26
CA VAL A 210 2.63 22.15 -18.09
C VAL A 210 2.23 23.52 -17.55
N THR A 211 2.43 24.55 -18.36
CA THR A 211 2.07 25.93 -18.07
C THR A 211 1.46 26.60 -19.30
N CYS A 212 0.69 27.66 -19.10
CA CYS A 212 0.15 28.50 -20.19
C CYS A 212 0.99 29.78 -20.33
N GLU A 213 1.71 29.91 -21.45
CA GLU A 213 2.55 31.07 -21.76
C GLU A 213 1.93 31.92 -22.87
N ARG A 214 2.09 33.24 -22.79
CA ARG A 214 1.49 34.17 -23.75
C ARG A 214 2.15 34.04 -25.13
N THR A 215 1.33 33.98 -26.17
CA THR A 215 1.76 34.00 -27.59
C THR A 215 2.23 35.37 -28.04
#